data_AF-A0A3D1SWC1-F1
#
_entry.id   AF-A0A3D1SWC1-F1
#
_cell.length_a   1.000
_cell.length_b   1.000
_cell.length_c   1.000
_cell.angle_alpha   90.00
_cell.angle_beta   90.00
_cell.angle_gamma   90.00
#
_symmetry.space_group_name_H-M   'P 1'
#
loop_
_entity.id
_entity.type
_entity.pdbx_description
1 polymer ?
#
loop_
_entity_poly.entity_id
_entity_poly.type
_entity_poly.pdbx_seq_one_letter_code
_entity_poly.pdbx_strand_id
1 'polypeptide(L)'
;MGSNMAEAHPVAFPNVVKAKERGAKVIHVDPHFSRTSALANLYIATRAGSDIVFLGAIIRYLLENKGYFHDYVVHYTNAAMLIREDYRDAEDLDGVFSGYDPETETYADQGSWDYQRDTKGQPLTDPTLQHPHCVFQIMRHHFARYTPEMVERVCGVSREQWMQVVQTLIDNSGRERTTALCYAVGWTQQSKGVQIIRAGAIMQLLLGNIGRPGGGIMALRGHASIQGSTDIPTLYDLLAGYMPQPAALVQERPHSENADNVTTWGKNTDVPANAMSQQTLEEYIDTSGAKLGWWSNFPVYIRSLLRAWYGEAANEEDGNCCYRWLPKIIGDHSHLTTSYFMLDGKVRGYFLFGQNPAAGSTNSRMQREALKQLDWMVVRDLYEVETAAFWYKGPGPHSDSVDPATIKTEVFLLPAAASTEKEGSFTNTQRLIQWRDKAVDPSGDARSDLWFVYHLGKRLKELYAGSRAPKDGPIQALLWDYERDEPEPGSRITDEPDAQLVLKEINGYYVRPPEQTGTGSQESAGTGQGEQQIYTLRNAPHVPGFAVLKGDGSTACGSWIYSGVYPAAGNNRAASRNPEGYTFLQWGYSWPANRRILYNRASADPEGRPWSERKKYVWWDEEQQKWTGHDIPD
;
A
#
# COMPACT_ATOMS: atom_id res chain seq x y z
N MET A 1 -12.69 -16.90 0.51
CA MET A 1 -13.91 -16.15 0.87
C MET A 1 -13.74 -14.75 0.30
N GLY A 2 -14.75 -14.18 -0.37
CA GLY A 2 -14.61 -12.87 -1.01
C GLY A 2 -13.64 -12.85 -2.21
N SER A 3 -13.39 -14.00 -2.84
CA SER A 3 -12.58 -14.14 -4.06
C SER A 3 -12.92 -15.41 -4.81
N ASN A 4 -13.03 -15.30 -6.12
CA ASN A 4 -13.15 -16.41 -7.05
C ASN A 4 -11.79 -16.69 -7.73
N MET A 5 -10.84 -17.21 -6.95
CA MET A 5 -9.42 -17.30 -7.32
C MET A 5 -9.16 -18.14 -8.58
N ALA A 6 -9.94 -19.20 -8.86
CA ALA A 6 -9.76 -20.02 -10.05
C ALA A 6 -10.09 -19.26 -11.36
N GLU A 7 -10.84 -18.16 -11.27
CA GLU A 7 -11.25 -17.35 -12.41
C GLU A 7 -10.47 -16.03 -12.49
N ALA A 8 -10.32 -15.37 -11.34
CA ALA A 8 -9.62 -14.08 -11.26
C ALA A 8 -8.10 -14.23 -11.21
N HIS A 9 -7.58 -15.36 -10.72
CA HIS A 9 -6.14 -15.64 -10.58
C HIS A 9 -5.80 -17.07 -11.03
N PRO A 10 -6.18 -17.47 -12.26
CA PRO A 10 -6.14 -18.87 -12.70
C PRO A 10 -4.73 -19.47 -12.71
N VAL A 11 -3.68 -18.66 -12.90
CA VAL A 11 -2.28 -19.12 -12.88
C VAL A 11 -1.77 -19.36 -11.45
N ALA A 12 -2.35 -18.67 -10.45
CA ALA A 12 -2.00 -18.87 -9.05
C ALA A 12 -2.75 -20.05 -8.42
N PHE A 13 -3.98 -20.32 -8.89
CA PHE A 13 -4.85 -21.37 -8.33
C PHE A 13 -4.27 -22.81 -8.36
N PRO A 14 -3.43 -23.22 -9.33
CA PRO A 14 -2.70 -24.49 -9.27
C PRO A 14 -1.93 -24.70 -7.96
N ASN A 15 -1.44 -23.64 -7.30
CA ASN A 15 -0.78 -23.78 -5.99
C ASN A 15 -1.77 -24.18 -4.88
N VAL A 16 -3.03 -23.74 -4.97
CA VAL A 16 -4.12 -24.17 -4.08
C VAL A 16 -4.44 -25.65 -4.31
N VAL A 17 -4.49 -26.08 -5.58
CA VAL A 17 -4.71 -27.49 -5.94
C VAL A 17 -3.56 -28.37 -5.42
N LYS A 18 -2.30 -27.95 -5.60
CA LYS A 18 -1.13 -28.64 -5.02
C LYS A 18 -1.19 -28.72 -3.49
N ALA A 19 -1.69 -27.68 -2.82
CA ALA A 19 -1.89 -27.72 -1.38
C ALA A 19 -2.97 -28.74 -1.00
N LYS A 20 -4.08 -28.80 -1.76
CA LYS A 20 -5.16 -29.78 -1.59
C LYS A 20 -4.67 -31.22 -1.77
N GLU A 21 -3.87 -31.48 -2.79
CA GLU A 21 -3.24 -32.79 -3.04
C GLU A 21 -2.32 -33.22 -1.88
N ARG A 22 -1.69 -32.25 -1.20
CA ARG A 22 -0.88 -32.47 0.01
C ARG A 22 -1.73 -32.58 1.30
N GLY A 23 -3.05 -32.62 1.18
CA GLY A 23 -4.00 -32.82 2.28
C GLY A 23 -4.62 -31.55 2.85
N ALA A 24 -4.36 -30.36 2.28
CA ALA A 24 -5.06 -29.14 2.71
C ALA A 24 -6.56 -29.21 2.38
N LYS A 25 -7.39 -28.64 3.25
CA LYS A 25 -8.83 -28.47 2.98
C LYS A 25 -9.06 -27.11 2.34
N VAL A 26 -9.68 -27.10 1.16
CA VAL A 26 -10.06 -25.87 0.45
C VAL A 26 -11.52 -25.56 0.74
N ILE A 27 -11.76 -24.40 1.36
CA ILE A 27 -13.12 -23.91 1.66
C ILE A 27 -13.41 -22.68 0.80
N HIS A 28 -14.50 -22.73 0.05
CA HIS A 28 -14.98 -21.60 -0.74
C HIS A 28 -16.30 -21.08 -0.16
N VAL A 29 -16.25 -19.89 0.44
CA VAL A 29 -17.41 -19.18 0.98
C VAL A 29 -17.74 -18.04 0.02
N ASP A 30 -18.86 -18.17 -0.70
CA ASP A 30 -19.24 -17.25 -1.79
C ASP A 30 -20.77 -17.36 -2.08
N PRO A 31 -21.47 -16.25 -2.41
CA PRO A 31 -22.88 -16.30 -2.80
C PRO A 31 -23.14 -17.17 -4.04
N HIS A 32 -22.15 -17.39 -4.90
CA HIS A 32 -22.29 -18.12 -6.14
C HIS A 32 -21.44 -19.38 -6.17
N PHE A 33 -21.98 -20.44 -6.77
CA PHE A 33 -21.20 -21.62 -7.10
C PHE A 33 -20.36 -21.34 -8.36
N SER A 34 -19.05 -21.28 -8.22
CA SER A 34 -18.13 -20.89 -9.29
C SER A 34 -17.14 -21.99 -9.67
N ARG A 35 -16.22 -21.72 -10.61
CA ARG A 35 -15.10 -22.63 -10.92
C ARG A 35 -14.19 -22.87 -9.71
N THR A 36 -14.11 -21.91 -8.78
CA THR A 36 -13.43 -22.12 -7.49
C THR A 36 -14.21 -23.11 -6.61
N SER A 37 -15.53 -22.97 -6.51
CA SER A 37 -16.40 -23.90 -5.75
C SER A 37 -16.25 -25.33 -6.25
N ALA A 38 -16.22 -25.53 -7.57
CA ALA A 38 -16.10 -26.84 -8.19
C ALA A 38 -14.82 -27.61 -7.79
N LEU A 39 -13.77 -26.89 -7.38
CA LEU A 39 -12.49 -27.46 -6.95
C LEU A 39 -12.30 -27.42 -5.42
N ALA A 40 -13.22 -26.84 -4.66
CA ALA A 40 -13.17 -26.81 -3.21
C ALA A 40 -13.51 -28.18 -2.58
N ASN A 41 -13.11 -28.39 -1.33
CA ASN A 41 -13.62 -29.50 -0.52
C ASN A 41 -14.98 -29.16 0.08
N LEU A 42 -15.19 -27.89 0.42
CA LEU A 42 -16.42 -27.38 1.03
C LEU A 42 -16.80 -26.07 0.35
N TYR A 43 -18.02 -26.02 -0.16
CA TYR A 43 -18.65 -24.80 -0.65
C TYR A 43 -19.70 -24.35 0.36
N ILE A 44 -19.66 -23.07 0.73
CA ILE A 44 -20.60 -22.43 1.64
C ILE A 44 -21.25 -21.28 0.89
N ALA A 45 -22.53 -21.45 0.54
CA ALA A 45 -23.33 -20.37 -0.01
C ALA A 45 -23.63 -19.36 1.10
N THR A 46 -23.19 -18.11 0.93
CA THR A 46 -23.44 -17.04 1.90
C THR A 46 -24.11 -15.84 1.24
N ARG A 47 -24.93 -15.11 1.98
CA ARG A 47 -25.53 -13.86 1.51
C ARG A 47 -24.46 -12.79 1.29
N ALA A 48 -24.50 -12.10 0.15
CA ALA A 48 -23.60 -10.98 -0.12
C ALA A 48 -23.72 -9.90 0.98
N GLY A 49 -22.57 -9.44 1.49
CA GLY A 49 -22.50 -8.41 2.54
C GLY A 49 -22.75 -8.90 3.96
N SER A 50 -22.85 -10.22 4.19
CA SER A 50 -23.00 -10.82 5.52
C SER A 50 -21.67 -11.31 6.12
N ASP A 51 -20.55 -11.13 5.42
CA ASP A 51 -19.22 -11.65 5.77
C ASP A 51 -18.76 -11.31 7.20
N ILE A 52 -19.06 -10.09 7.67
CA ILE A 52 -18.68 -9.64 9.02
C ILE A 52 -19.36 -10.48 10.12
N VAL A 53 -20.60 -10.93 9.90
CA VAL A 53 -21.32 -11.78 10.86
C VAL A 53 -20.75 -13.19 10.84
N PHE A 54 -20.45 -13.72 9.65
CA PHE A 54 -19.83 -15.02 9.47
C PHE A 54 -18.48 -15.11 10.21
N LEU A 55 -17.60 -14.11 10.00
CA LEU A 55 -16.28 -14.04 10.64
C LEU A 55 -16.38 -13.69 12.13
N GLY A 56 -17.27 -12.77 12.52
CA GLY A 56 -17.49 -12.40 13.91
C GLY A 56 -17.91 -13.58 14.76
N ALA A 57 -18.77 -14.45 14.24
CA ALA A 57 -19.17 -15.68 14.93
C ALA A 57 -18.01 -16.66 15.08
N ILE A 58 -17.11 -16.75 14.09
CA ILE A 58 -15.90 -17.59 14.19
C ILE A 58 -15.01 -17.05 15.31
N ILE A 59 -14.76 -15.74 15.33
CA ILE A 59 -13.94 -15.09 16.36
C ILE A 59 -14.53 -15.35 17.74
N ARG A 60 -15.85 -15.15 17.91
CA ARG A 60 -16.55 -15.49 19.15
C ARG A 60 -16.27 -16.93 19.58
N TYR A 61 -16.46 -17.89 18.68
CA TYR A 61 -16.27 -19.30 18.99
C TYR A 61 -14.83 -19.62 19.42
N LEU A 62 -13.84 -19.05 18.71
CA LEU A 62 -12.43 -19.22 19.06
C LEU A 62 -12.15 -18.71 20.47
N LEU A 63 -12.65 -17.51 20.82
CA LEU A 63 -12.45 -16.89 22.13
C LEU A 63 -13.13 -17.67 23.26
N GLU A 64 -14.38 -18.08 23.08
CA GLU A 64 -15.16 -18.79 24.12
C GLU A 64 -14.69 -20.23 24.36
N ASN A 65 -14.19 -20.92 23.33
CA ASN A 65 -13.87 -22.35 23.39
C ASN A 65 -12.36 -22.64 23.41
N LYS A 66 -11.53 -21.62 23.62
CA LYS A 66 -10.05 -21.74 23.59
C LYS A 66 -9.54 -22.35 22.29
N GLY A 67 -10.18 -22.01 21.16
CA GLY A 67 -9.80 -22.48 19.81
C GLY A 67 -8.63 -21.72 19.18
N TYR A 68 -7.97 -20.83 19.93
CA TYR A 68 -6.87 -19.98 19.48
C TYR A 68 -5.50 -20.53 19.89
N PHE A 69 -4.45 -20.13 19.18
CA PHE A 69 -3.07 -20.47 19.52
C PHE A 69 -2.55 -19.54 20.62
N HIS A 70 -2.76 -19.94 21.87
CA HIS A 70 -2.48 -19.14 23.08
C HIS A 70 -1.12 -18.44 23.07
N ASP A 71 -0.02 -19.18 22.95
CA ASP A 71 1.33 -18.59 23.04
C ASP A 71 1.59 -17.54 21.94
N TYR A 72 1.13 -17.81 20.72
CA TYR A 72 1.21 -16.84 19.63
C TYR A 72 0.41 -15.57 19.96
N VAL A 73 -0.82 -15.74 20.46
CA VAL A 73 -1.72 -14.62 20.79
C VAL A 73 -1.12 -13.74 21.88
N VAL A 74 -0.59 -14.33 22.95
CA VAL A 74 0.00 -13.56 24.06
C VAL A 74 1.24 -12.79 23.63
N HIS A 75 2.10 -13.38 22.79
CA HIS A 75 3.41 -12.78 22.49
C HIS A 75 3.46 -11.92 21.22
N TYR A 76 2.61 -12.18 20.23
CA TYR A 76 2.68 -11.52 18.91
C TYR A 76 1.45 -10.70 18.56
N THR A 77 0.57 -10.46 19.54
CA THR A 77 -0.58 -9.58 19.37
C THR A 77 -0.68 -8.61 20.54
N ASN A 78 -1.59 -7.65 20.46
CA ASN A 78 -1.91 -6.74 21.55
C ASN A 78 -2.94 -7.32 22.55
N ALA A 79 -3.25 -8.62 22.52
CA ALA A 79 -4.28 -9.25 23.35
C ALA A 79 -4.14 -8.96 24.86
N ALA A 80 -2.90 -8.86 25.35
CA ALA A 80 -2.59 -8.58 26.75
C ALA A 80 -2.65 -7.07 27.10
N MET A 81 -2.62 -6.16 26.12
CA MET A 81 -2.59 -4.71 26.39
C MET A 81 -3.91 -4.25 27.03
N LEU A 82 -3.83 -3.32 27.99
CA LEU A 82 -5.00 -2.78 28.69
C LEU A 82 -5.52 -1.54 27.97
N ILE A 83 -6.79 -1.53 27.60
CA ILE A 83 -7.50 -0.37 27.04
C ILE A 83 -7.94 0.55 28.20
N ARG A 84 -7.99 1.86 27.95
CA ARG A 84 -8.46 2.84 28.95
C ARG A 84 -9.85 2.50 29.51
N GLU A 85 -10.08 2.86 30.77
CA GLU A 85 -11.31 2.51 31.50
C GLU A 85 -12.55 3.28 31.03
N ASP A 86 -12.34 4.43 30.37
CA ASP A 86 -13.37 5.27 29.76
C ASP A 86 -13.84 4.75 28.39
N TYR A 87 -13.21 3.70 27.85
CA TYR A 87 -13.71 2.99 26.67
C TYR A 87 -15.11 2.41 26.92
N ARG A 88 -15.99 2.56 25.94
CA ARG A 88 -17.27 1.85 25.87
C ARG A 88 -17.42 1.20 24.50
N ASP A 89 -17.81 -0.07 24.52
CA ASP A 89 -17.99 -0.88 23.32
C ASP A 89 -19.30 -0.55 22.62
N ALA A 90 -19.43 -0.95 21.35
CA ALA A 90 -20.68 -0.91 20.60
C ALA A 90 -21.81 -1.69 21.26
N GLU A 91 -21.51 -2.74 22.04
CA GLU A 91 -22.51 -3.47 22.82
C GLU A 91 -23.08 -2.68 23.99
N ASP A 92 -22.33 -1.71 24.51
CA ASP A 92 -22.75 -0.91 25.67
C ASP A 92 -23.57 0.32 25.24
N LEU A 93 -23.48 0.69 23.96
CA LEU A 93 -23.98 1.95 23.40
C LEU A 93 -24.79 1.74 22.10
N ASP A 94 -25.54 0.65 22.03
CA ASP A 94 -26.52 0.36 20.95
C ASP A 94 -25.96 0.49 19.51
N GLY A 95 -24.75 -0.03 19.29
CA GLY A 95 -24.13 -0.11 17.97
C GLY A 95 -23.14 1.01 17.63
N VAL A 96 -22.89 1.96 18.53
CA VAL A 96 -21.82 2.97 18.39
C VAL A 96 -20.77 2.83 19.48
N PHE A 97 -19.53 3.19 19.24
CA PHE A 97 -18.49 3.19 20.29
C PHE A 97 -18.50 4.49 21.09
N SER A 98 -17.81 4.51 22.25
CA SER A 98 -17.48 5.78 22.91
C SER A 98 -16.84 6.78 21.94
N GLY A 99 -17.26 8.05 22.00
CA GLY A 99 -16.73 9.11 21.15
C GLY A 99 -17.49 9.39 19.85
N TYR A 100 -18.64 8.74 19.63
CA TYR A 100 -19.54 9.04 18.51
C TYR A 100 -20.22 10.40 18.68
N ASP A 101 -20.14 11.24 17.64
CA ASP A 101 -20.84 12.50 17.53
C ASP A 101 -22.03 12.36 16.57
N PRO A 102 -23.28 12.47 17.05
CA PRO A 102 -24.47 12.32 16.22
C PRO A 102 -24.72 13.50 15.27
N GLU A 103 -24.11 14.67 15.49
CA GLU A 103 -24.28 15.80 14.57
C GLU A 103 -23.44 15.64 13.30
N THR A 104 -22.22 15.15 13.45
CA THR A 104 -21.29 14.91 12.32
C THR A 104 -21.36 13.48 11.78
N GLU A 105 -22.02 12.57 12.50
CA GLU A 105 -22.02 11.13 12.25
C GLU A 105 -20.60 10.52 12.21
N THR A 106 -19.67 11.09 12.98
CA THR A 106 -18.26 10.67 13.03
C THR A 106 -17.81 10.30 14.44
N TYR A 107 -16.61 9.71 14.54
CA TYR A 107 -15.91 9.53 15.80
C TYR A 107 -14.84 10.60 15.94
N ALA A 108 -15.26 11.82 16.31
CA ALA A 108 -14.37 12.98 16.42
C ALA A 108 -13.41 12.88 17.60
N ASP A 109 -13.82 12.19 18.68
CA ASP A 109 -12.97 11.85 19.81
C ASP A 109 -12.79 10.33 19.87
N GLN A 110 -11.54 9.87 19.72
CA GLN A 110 -11.16 8.45 19.84
C GLN A 110 -10.19 8.25 21.02
N GLY A 111 -10.06 9.23 21.91
CA GLY A 111 -9.09 9.20 23.00
C GLY A 111 -9.27 8.00 23.93
N SER A 112 -10.52 7.57 24.17
CA SER A 112 -10.83 6.39 24.99
C SER A 112 -10.40 5.06 24.34
N TRP A 113 -10.06 5.05 23.04
CA TRP A 113 -9.68 3.82 22.33
C TRP A 113 -8.18 3.50 22.47
N ASP A 114 -7.40 4.34 23.16
CA ASP A 114 -5.99 4.12 23.42
C ASP A 114 -5.76 3.16 24.61
N TYR A 115 -4.51 2.72 24.75
CA TYR A 115 -4.08 1.91 25.87
C TYR A 115 -3.89 2.74 27.13
N GLN A 116 -4.06 2.10 28.28
CA GLN A 116 -3.50 2.58 29.53
C GLN A 116 -1.97 2.56 29.43
N ARG A 117 -1.29 3.59 29.92
CA ARG A 117 0.17 3.73 29.80
C ARG A 117 0.82 3.90 31.18
N ASP A 118 2.03 3.38 31.32
CA ASP A 118 2.87 3.60 32.49
C ASP A 118 3.53 5.01 32.47
N THR A 119 4.34 5.32 33.49
CA THR A 119 5.05 6.59 33.60
C THR A 119 6.10 6.83 32.50
N LYS A 120 6.43 5.81 31.71
CA LYS A 120 7.34 5.87 30.55
C LYS A 120 6.58 5.90 29.22
N GLY A 121 5.25 5.95 29.24
CA GLY A 121 4.40 5.95 28.06
C GLY A 121 4.20 4.56 27.41
N GLN A 122 4.65 3.48 28.05
CA GLN A 122 4.48 2.13 27.54
C GLN A 122 3.09 1.57 27.88
N PRO A 123 2.42 0.84 26.96
CA PRO A 123 1.14 0.21 27.26
C PRO A 123 1.22 -0.75 28.45
N LEU A 124 0.28 -0.64 29.39
CA LEU A 124 0.11 -1.63 30.46
C LEU A 124 -0.38 -2.96 29.86
N THR A 125 0.04 -4.08 30.46
CA THR A 125 -0.30 -5.43 29.96
C THR A 125 -0.69 -6.40 31.08
N ASP A 126 -1.59 -7.33 30.76
CA ASP A 126 -1.88 -8.54 31.55
C ASP A 126 -1.71 -9.79 30.67
N PRO A 127 -0.54 -10.46 30.75
CA PRO A 127 -0.27 -11.69 30.00
C PRO A 127 -1.17 -12.88 30.37
N THR A 128 -1.89 -12.83 31.50
CA THR A 128 -2.85 -13.88 31.89
C THR A 128 -4.17 -13.79 31.09
N LEU A 129 -4.37 -12.67 30.38
CA LEU A 129 -5.57 -12.36 29.62
C LEU A 129 -6.85 -12.34 30.48
N GLN A 130 -6.75 -12.14 31.80
CA GLN A 130 -7.91 -12.16 32.71
C GLN A 130 -8.42 -10.77 33.06
N HIS A 131 -7.58 -9.74 32.95
CA HIS A 131 -7.95 -8.37 33.26
C HIS A 131 -9.13 -7.91 32.39
N PRO A 132 -10.21 -7.37 32.97
CA PRO A 132 -11.42 -7.04 32.23
C PRO A 132 -11.19 -6.01 31.11
N HIS A 133 -10.19 -5.14 31.26
CA HIS A 133 -9.80 -4.16 30.25
C HIS A 133 -8.69 -4.61 29.30
N CYS A 134 -8.22 -5.87 29.35
CA CYS A 134 -7.30 -6.33 28.32
C CYS A 134 -8.04 -6.49 26.98
N VAL A 135 -7.34 -6.24 25.86
CA VAL A 135 -7.90 -6.36 24.51
C VAL A 135 -8.61 -7.70 24.31
N PHE A 136 -8.08 -8.80 24.87
CA PHE A 136 -8.70 -10.11 24.78
C PHE A 136 -10.11 -10.17 25.39
N GLN A 137 -10.30 -9.66 26.61
CA GLN A 137 -11.62 -9.66 27.26
C GLN A 137 -12.59 -8.68 26.58
N ILE A 138 -12.11 -7.54 26.11
CA ILE A 138 -12.92 -6.59 25.33
C ILE A 138 -13.39 -7.21 24.02
N MET A 139 -12.51 -7.90 23.28
CA MET A 139 -12.92 -8.65 22.08
C MET A 139 -13.96 -9.73 22.42
N ARG A 140 -13.80 -10.44 23.53
CA ARG A 140 -14.76 -11.47 23.95
C ARG A 140 -16.14 -10.87 24.24
N HIS A 141 -16.20 -9.69 24.85
CA HIS A 141 -17.44 -8.92 25.04
C HIS A 141 -18.03 -8.49 23.69
N HIS A 142 -17.24 -7.80 22.86
CA HIS A 142 -17.65 -7.28 21.56
C HIS A 142 -18.22 -8.37 20.62
N PHE A 143 -17.57 -9.53 20.57
CA PHE A 143 -17.97 -10.61 19.66
C PHE A 143 -19.08 -11.51 20.23
N ALA A 144 -19.50 -11.35 21.49
CA ALA A 144 -20.49 -12.23 22.13
C ALA A 144 -21.84 -12.30 21.39
N ARG A 145 -22.26 -11.20 20.73
CA ARG A 145 -23.53 -11.15 19.96
C ARG A 145 -23.56 -12.00 18.69
N TYR A 146 -22.41 -12.39 18.17
CA TYR A 146 -22.32 -13.10 16.89
C TYR A 146 -22.56 -14.61 17.10
N THR A 147 -23.82 -14.98 17.29
CA THR A 147 -24.20 -16.38 17.55
C THR A 147 -24.33 -17.21 16.28
N PRO A 148 -24.19 -18.55 16.35
CA PRO A 148 -24.53 -19.44 15.24
C PRO A 148 -25.94 -19.19 14.68
N GLU A 149 -26.90 -18.85 15.54
CA GLU A 149 -28.26 -18.50 15.15
C GLU A 149 -28.30 -17.18 14.36
N MET A 150 -27.45 -16.21 14.71
CA MET A 150 -27.28 -14.99 13.90
C MET A 150 -26.66 -15.31 12.53
N VAL A 151 -25.72 -16.24 12.45
CA VAL A 151 -25.14 -16.70 11.16
C VAL A 151 -26.22 -17.30 10.28
N GLU A 152 -27.06 -18.19 10.80
CA GLU A 152 -28.15 -18.79 10.03
C GLU A 152 -29.13 -17.72 9.53
N ARG A 153 -29.54 -16.80 10.40
CA ARG A 153 -30.47 -15.71 10.07
C ARG A 153 -29.90 -14.69 9.07
N VAL A 154 -28.64 -14.27 9.23
CA VAL A 154 -28.06 -13.14 8.47
C VAL A 154 -27.21 -13.60 7.28
N CYS A 155 -26.49 -14.70 7.41
CA CYS A 155 -25.66 -15.24 6.33
C CYS A 155 -26.44 -16.23 5.46
N GLY A 156 -27.50 -16.86 6.00
CA GLY A 156 -28.20 -17.95 5.32
C GLY A 156 -27.42 -19.27 5.31
N VAL A 157 -26.43 -19.41 6.21
CA VAL A 157 -25.58 -20.61 6.33
C VAL A 157 -26.06 -21.44 7.50
N SER A 158 -26.32 -22.74 7.29
CA SER A 158 -26.76 -23.60 8.39
C SER A 158 -25.69 -23.70 9.48
N ARG A 159 -26.12 -23.87 10.73
CA ARG A 159 -25.22 -24.05 11.86
C ARG A 159 -24.24 -25.21 11.65
N GLU A 160 -24.69 -26.30 11.02
CA GLU A 160 -23.84 -27.45 10.69
C GLU A 160 -22.72 -27.08 9.72
N GLN A 161 -23.06 -26.46 8.59
CA GLN A 161 -22.09 -26.04 7.58
C GLN A 161 -21.08 -25.03 8.15
N TRP A 162 -21.56 -24.07 8.93
CA TRP A 162 -20.70 -23.11 9.60
C TRP A 162 -19.76 -23.78 10.60
N MET A 163 -20.26 -24.74 11.40
CA MET A 163 -19.42 -25.49 12.35
C MET A 163 -18.35 -26.34 11.65
N GLN A 164 -18.63 -26.90 10.47
CA GLN A 164 -17.62 -27.60 9.67
C GLN A 164 -16.46 -26.68 9.29
N VAL A 165 -16.74 -25.41 8.97
CA VAL A 165 -15.70 -24.41 8.70
C VAL A 165 -14.90 -24.11 9.97
N VAL A 166 -15.57 -23.83 11.09
CA VAL A 166 -14.94 -23.52 12.38
C VAL A 166 -14.01 -24.65 12.82
N GLN A 167 -14.49 -25.90 12.81
CA GLN A 167 -13.69 -27.05 13.21
C GLN A 167 -12.48 -27.24 12.28
N THR A 168 -12.67 -27.06 10.97
CA THR A 168 -11.55 -27.15 10.01
C THR A 168 -10.48 -26.09 10.30
N LEU A 169 -10.86 -24.87 10.71
CA LEU A 169 -9.91 -23.83 11.08
C LEU A 169 -9.14 -24.17 12.36
N ILE A 170 -9.83 -24.68 13.40
CA ILE A 170 -9.22 -25.10 14.66
C ILE A 170 -8.25 -26.26 14.43
N ASP A 171 -8.63 -27.26 13.64
CA ASP A 171 -7.78 -28.41 13.27
C ASP A 171 -6.56 -28.02 12.43
N ASN A 172 -6.52 -26.80 11.89
CA ASN A 172 -5.42 -26.22 11.13
C ASN A 172 -4.78 -25.00 11.82
N SER A 173 -4.93 -24.91 13.14
CA SER A 173 -4.31 -23.93 14.02
C SER A 173 -3.13 -24.53 14.81
N GLY A 174 -2.45 -23.70 15.61
CA GLY A 174 -1.39 -24.11 16.52
C GLY A 174 -0.01 -24.25 15.87
N ARG A 175 0.88 -25.03 16.49
CA ARG A 175 2.31 -25.11 16.14
C ARG A 175 2.62 -25.74 14.77
N GLU A 176 1.85 -26.74 14.37
CA GLU A 176 2.18 -27.60 13.22
C GLU A 176 1.47 -27.22 11.91
N ARG A 177 0.35 -26.51 12.02
CA ARG A 177 -0.54 -26.23 10.89
C ARG A 177 -0.85 -24.74 10.81
N THR A 178 -1.25 -24.33 9.63
CA THR A 178 -1.70 -22.96 9.39
C THR A 178 -2.82 -22.98 8.35
N THR A 179 -3.62 -21.92 8.37
CA THR A 179 -4.59 -21.60 7.33
C THR A 179 -4.19 -20.31 6.63
N ALA A 180 -4.32 -20.27 5.30
CA ALA A 180 -4.20 -19.04 4.54
C ALA A 180 -5.58 -18.50 4.15
N LEU A 181 -5.78 -17.21 4.33
CA LEU A 181 -7.02 -16.53 3.97
C LEU A 181 -6.85 -15.80 2.63
N CYS A 182 -7.56 -16.24 1.59
CA CYS A 182 -7.58 -15.58 0.28
C CYS A 182 -8.85 -14.74 0.11
N TYR A 183 -8.69 -13.46 -0.23
CA TYR A 183 -9.79 -12.56 -0.59
C TYR A 183 -9.38 -11.56 -1.69
N ALA A 184 -10.36 -10.91 -2.31
CA ALA A 184 -10.19 -9.83 -3.28
C ALA A 184 -11.38 -8.86 -3.19
N VAL A 185 -11.97 -8.47 -4.33
CA VAL A 185 -13.04 -7.47 -4.40
C VAL A 185 -14.33 -7.83 -3.65
N GLY A 186 -14.59 -9.12 -3.42
CA GLY A 186 -15.80 -9.57 -2.71
C GLY A 186 -15.88 -9.06 -1.27
N TRP A 187 -14.74 -8.72 -0.66
CA TRP A 187 -14.69 -8.08 0.66
C TRP A 187 -14.49 -6.58 0.59
N THR A 188 -13.71 -6.07 -0.36
CA THR A 188 -13.28 -4.66 -0.35
C THR A 188 -14.38 -3.70 -0.80
N GLN A 189 -15.24 -4.08 -1.75
CA GLN A 189 -16.21 -3.18 -2.39
C GLN A 189 -17.52 -3.06 -1.61
N GLN A 190 -17.41 -2.69 -0.33
CA GLN A 190 -18.53 -2.46 0.57
C GLN A 190 -18.18 -1.34 1.56
N SER A 191 -19.16 -0.60 2.08
CA SER A 191 -18.94 0.47 3.08
C SER A 191 -18.22 -0.03 4.35
N LYS A 192 -18.37 -1.31 4.67
CA LYS A 192 -17.71 -2.00 5.80
C LYS A 192 -16.55 -2.92 5.38
N GLY A 193 -16.03 -2.78 4.16
CA GLY A 193 -15.01 -3.69 3.62
C GLY A 193 -13.75 -3.76 4.47
N VAL A 194 -13.29 -2.61 4.98
CA VAL A 194 -12.15 -2.54 5.91
C VAL A 194 -12.40 -3.36 7.18
N GLN A 195 -13.62 -3.33 7.71
CA GLN A 195 -13.97 -4.08 8.93
C GLN A 195 -14.05 -5.58 8.69
N ILE A 196 -14.51 -6.02 7.52
CA ILE A 196 -14.49 -7.44 7.11
C ILE A 196 -13.05 -7.95 7.06
N ILE A 197 -12.15 -7.17 6.45
CA ILE A 197 -10.72 -7.50 6.36
C ILE A 197 -10.09 -7.52 7.77
N ARG A 198 -10.44 -6.57 8.64
CA ARG A 198 -10.00 -6.57 10.04
C ARG A 198 -10.46 -7.82 10.79
N ALA A 199 -11.72 -8.24 10.63
CA ALA A 199 -12.19 -9.49 11.24
C ALA A 199 -11.41 -10.71 10.72
N GLY A 200 -11.12 -10.78 9.42
CA GLY A 200 -10.25 -11.80 8.84
C GLY A 200 -8.83 -11.78 9.43
N ALA A 201 -8.29 -10.59 9.71
CA ALA A 201 -6.98 -10.43 10.34
C ALA A 201 -6.98 -10.87 11.81
N ILE A 202 -7.99 -10.49 12.58
CA ILE A 202 -8.17 -10.94 13.98
C ILE A 202 -8.24 -12.47 14.02
N MET A 203 -9.05 -13.09 13.16
CA MET A 203 -9.12 -14.55 13.06
C MET A 203 -7.74 -15.17 12.75
N GLN A 204 -6.99 -14.62 11.80
CA GLN A 204 -5.66 -15.14 11.46
C GLN A 204 -4.62 -14.95 12.57
N LEU A 205 -4.72 -13.88 13.37
CA LEU A 205 -3.88 -13.67 14.55
C LEU A 205 -4.24 -14.64 15.68
N LEU A 206 -5.53 -14.85 15.94
CA LEU A 206 -6.01 -15.82 16.93
C LEU A 206 -5.56 -17.25 16.60
N LEU A 207 -5.58 -17.63 15.32
CA LEU A 207 -5.10 -18.93 14.86
C LEU A 207 -3.56 -19.01 14.75
N GLY A 208 -2.86 -17.91 14.97
CA GLY A 208 -1.41 -17.80 14.85
C GLY A 208 -0.88 -18.07 13.45
N ASN A 209 -1.58 -17.59 12.41
CA ASN A 209 -1.26 -17.88 11.01
C ASN A 209 -0.38 -16.83 10.32
N ILE A 210 -0.24 -15.63 10.90
CA ILE A 210 0.55 -14.54 10.31
C ILE A 210 2.05 -14.85 10.40
N GLY A 211 2.83 -14.47 9.38
CA GLY A 211 4.28 -14.71 9.33
C GLY A 211 4.72 -16.15 9.03
N ARG A 212 3.80 -17.10 8.89
CA ARG A 212 4.12 -18.53 8.81
C ARG A 212 3.87 -19.16 7.43
N PRO A 213 4.70 -20.12 6.98
CA PRO A 213 4.51 -20.80 5.70
C PRO A 213 3.14 -21.47 5.52
N GLY A 214 2.48 -21.16 4.41
CA GLY A 214 1.13 -21.63 4.09
C GLY A 214 0.02 -20.98 4.95
N GLY A 215 0.36 -19.96 5.74
CA GLY A 215 -0.58 -19.14 6.50
C GLY A 215 -0.80 -17.77 5.86
N GLY A 216 -1.03 -16.76 6.70
CA GLY A 216 -1.12 -15.36 6.28
C GLY A 216 -2.43 -14.98 5.61
N ILE A 217 -2.46 -13.75 5.10
CA ILE A 217 -3.60 -13.18 4.38
C ILE A 217 -3.14 -12.88 2.96
N MET A 218 -3.67 -13.65 2.01
CA MET A 218 -3.49 -13.43 0.59
C MET A 218 -4.59 -12.51 0.07
N ALA A 219 -4.41 -11.21 0.26
CA ALA A 219 -5.21 -10.22 -0.45
C ALA A 219 -4.80 -10.24 -1.93
N LEU A 220 -5.60 -10.82 -2.80
CA LEU A 220 -5.23 -11.04 -4.20
C LEU A 220 -5.46 -9.75 -5.00
N ARG A 221 -4.39 -9.18 -5.53
CA ARG A 221 -4.42 -7.91 -6.27
C ARG A 221 -5.00 -8.11 -7.67
N GLY A 222 -5.65 -7.06 -8.19
CA GLY A 222 -6.33 -7.06 -9.49
C GLY A 222 -5.37 -6.93 -10.67
N HIS A 223 -5.24 -5.72 -11.21
CA HIS A 223 -4.35 -5.44 -12.34
C HIS A 223 -2.91 -5.89 -12.07
N ALA A 224 -2.18 -6.26 -13.13
CA ALA A 224 -0.85 -6.85 -13.06
C ALA A 224 0.14 -6.07 -12.17
N SER A 225 0.07 -4.73 -12.19
CA SER A 225 0.95 -3.84 -11.43
C SER A 225 0.21 -2.89 -10.48
N ILE A 226 -1.03 -3.21 -10.04
CA ILE A 226 -1.75 -2.33 -9.10
C ILE A 226 -1.00 -2.18 -7.77
N GLN A 227 -0.21 -3.20 -7.38
CA GLN A 227 0.70 -3.10 -6.25
C GLN A 227 1.74 -2.00 -6.51
N GLY A 228 2.44 -2.05 -7.65
CA GLY A 228 3.45 -1.04 -8.01
C GLY A 228 2.87 0.37 -8.13
N SER A 229 1.67 0.52 -8.71
CA SER A 229 0.96 1.81 -8.80
C SER A 229 0.40 2.32 -7.47
N THR A 230 0.46 1.51 -6.41
CA THR A 230 0.19 1.92 -5.02
C THR A 230 1.50 2.24 -4.31
N ASP A 231 2.55 1.44 -4.54
CA ASP A 231 3.90 1.61 -3.97
C ASP A 231 4.56 2.92 -4.41
N ILE A 232 4.39 3.24 -5.70
CA ILE A 232 4.76 4.50 -6.35
C ILE A 232 3.42 5.08 -6.84
N PRO A 233 2.75 5.87 -5.98
CA PRO A 233 1.32 6.02 -6.02
C PRO A 233 0.84 6.83 -7.21
N THR A 234 -0.27 6.34 -7.77
CA THR A 234 -1.21 7.11 -8.60
C THR A 234 -2.47 7.47 -7.79
N LEU A 235 -2.37 7.39 -6.47
CA LEU A 235 -3.40 7.75 -5.48
C LEU A 235 -3.16 9.17 -4.99
N TYR A 236 -4.24 9.89 -4.66
CA TYR A 236 -4.16 11.32 -4.33
C TYR A 236 -3.58 11.59 -2.92
N ASP A 237 -3.65 10.60 -2.03
CA ASP A 237 -3.36 10.70 -0.60
C ASP A 237 -2.02 10.10 -0.19
N LEU A 238 -1.20 9.68 -1.15
CA LEU A 238 0.11 9.05 -0.90
C LEU A 238 1.22 9.64 -1.78
N LEU A 239 2.41 9.69 -1.19
CA LEU A 239 3.72 9.80 -1.83
C LEU A 239 4.38 8.40 -1.92
N ALA A 240 5.43 8.30 -2.73
CA ALA A 240 6.17 7.05 -2.94
C ALA A 240 6.66 6.41 -1.62
N GLY A 241 6.51 5.09 -1.51
CA GLY A 241 6.86 4.35 -0.31
C GLY A 241 5.89 4.53 0.85
N TYR A 242 4.60 4.74 0.54
CA TYR A 242 3.51 4.86 1.52
C TYR A 242 3.62 6.03 2.49
N MET A 243 4.37 7.07 2.13
CA MET A 243 4.35 8.32 2.90
C MET A 243 3.03 9.06 2.60
N PRO A 244 2.36 9.69 3.58
CA PRO A 244 1.13 10.44 3.31
C PRO A 244 1.34 11.60 2.33
N GLN A 245 0.36 11.93 1.50
CA GLN A 245 0.38 13.21 0.78
C GLN A 245 0.17 14.33 1.81
N PRO A 246 0.99 15.39 1.81
CA PRO A 246 0.80 16.44 2.81
C PRO A 246 -0.47 17.25 2.56
N ALA A 247 -1.15 17.68 3.63
CA ALA A 247 -2.45 18.34 3.57
C ALA A 247 -2.34 19.86 3.79
N ALA A 248 -3.16 20.63 3.08
CA ALA A 248 -3.31 22.07 3.27
C ALA A 248 -4.25 22.39 4.43
N LEU A 249 -5.10 21.44 4.78
CA LEU A 249 -5.86 21.42 6.01
C LEU A 249 -4.93 20.99 7.14
N VAL A 250 -4.11 21.92 7.62
CA VAL A 250 -3.54 21.83 8.96
C VAL A 250 -4.17 22.96 9.75
N GLN A 251 -5.45 22.81 10.10
CA GLN A 251 -5.97 23.52 11.25
C GLN A 251 -5.73 22.64 12.47
N GLU A 252 -5.14 23.27 13.49
CA GLU A 252 -4.86 22.72 14.80
C GLU A 252 -6.13 22.15 15.46
N ARG A 253 -5.98 21.07 16.25
CA ARG A 253 -6.98 20.72 17.29
C ARG A 253 -6.92 21.83 18.36
N PRO A 254 -8.02 22.49 18.78
CA PRO A 254 -7.91 23.57 19.77
C PRO A 254 -7.71 23.07 21.21
N HIS A 255 -7.05 23.94 21.97
CA HIS A 255 -6.52 23.85 23.33
C HIS A 255 -7.34 23.15 24.44
N SER A 256 -6.66 22.33 25.24
CA SER A 256 -7.00 22.09 26.64
C SER A 256 -6.15 23.02 27.52
N GLU A 257 -6.69 24.16 27.93
CA GLU A 257 -5.89 25.17 28.64
C GLU A 257 -5.35 24.72 30.01
N ASN A 258 -5.65 23.53 30.55
CA ASN A 258 -5.07 23.05 31.82
C ASN A 258 -5.08 21.50 32.01
N ALA A 259 -4.54 20.70 31.08
CA ALA A 259 -4.36 19.26 31.33
C ALA A 259 -3.03 18.73 30.79
N ASP A 260 -2.13 18.33 31.69
CA ASP A 260 -0.75 17.93 31.37
C ASP A 260 -0.63 16.67 30.49
N ASN A 261 -1.71 15.92 30.25
CA ASN A 261 -1.63 14.58 29.62
C ASN A 261 -2.84 14.20 28.72
N VAL A 262 -3.45 15.13 27.98
CA VAL A 262 -4.61 14.79 27.12
C VAL A 262 -4.44 15.28 25.67
N THR A 263 -4.54 14.34 24.72
CA THR A 263 -4.84 14.60 23.31
C THR A 263 -6.36 14.58 23.11
N THR A 264 -7.01 15.74 23.07
CA THR A 264 -8.46 15.85 22.76
C THR A 264 -8.77 16.99 21.80
N TRP A 265 -9.69 16.73 20.86
CA TRP A 265 -10.32 17.68 19.95
C TRP A 265 -11.58 18.29 20.56
N GLY A 266 -11.92 19.52 20.18
CA GLY A 266 -13.22 20.12 20.45
C GLY A 266 -13.53 21.38 19.63
N LYS A 267 -14.78 21.38 19.10
CA LYS A 267 -15.62 22.41 18.44
C LYS A 267 -15.22 23.04 17.10
N ASN A 268 -16.06 22.75 16.09
CA ASN A 268 -16.10 23.40 14.80
C ASN A 268 -16.55 24.87 14.89
N THR A 269 -15.70 25.75 14.39
CA THR A 269 -16.14 26.92 13.62
C THR A 269 -15.45 26.82 12.27
N ASP A 270 -16.18 26.97 11.17
CA ASP A 270 -15.59 27.22 9.86
C ASP A 270 -14.80 28.54 9.94
N VAL A 271 -13.54 28.45 10.38
CA VAL A 271 -12.61 29.57 10.21
C VAL A 271 -12.30 29.58 8.73
N PRO A 272 -12.48 30.70 8.01
CA PRO A 272 -12.17 30.77 6.60
C PRO A 272 -10.68 30.45 6.39
N ALA A 273 -10.38 29.20 6.03
CA ALA A 273 -9.04 28.74 5.70
C ALA A 273 -8.67 29.22 4.30
N ASN A 274 -8.66 30.54 4.11
CA ASN A 274 -7.92 31.18 3.03
C ASN A 274 -6.42 31.28 3.37
N ALA A 275 -6.00 30.82 4.55
CA ALA A 275 -4.60 30.57 4.83
C ALA A 275 -4.25 29.15 4.36
N MET A 276 -3.63 29.05 3.19
CA MET A 276 -2.90 27.84 2.80
C MET A 276 -1.97 27.45 3.96
N SER A 277 -2.10 26.21 4.48
CA SER A 277 -1.25 25.70 5.55
C SER A 277 0.22 26.05 5.31
N GLN A 278 0.82 26.68 6.32
CA GLN A 278 2.23 27.02 6.38
C GLN A 278 3.05 25.88 7.00
N GLN A 279 2.57 24.62 6.92
CA GLN A 279 3.25 23.49 7.55
C GLN A 279 4.71 23.43 7.11
N THR A 280 5.63 23.33 8.05
CA THR A 280 7.06 23.10 7.79
C THR A 280 7.32 21.62 7.49
N LEU A 281 8.51 21.30 6.98
CA LEU A 281 8.90 19.90 6.79
C LEU A 281 8.97 19.16 8.15
N GLU A 282 9.45 19.81 9.19
CA GLU A 282 9.54 19.26 10.55
C GLU A 282 8.16 18.95 11.12
N GLU A 283 7.19 19.86 10.99
CA GLU A 283 5.81 19.61 11.44
C GLU A 283 5.16 18.46 10.65
N TYR A 284 5.47 18.33 9.36
CA TYR A 284 5.02 17.18 8.56
C TYR A 284 5.63 15.86 9.05
N ILE A 285 6.92 15.87 9.36
CA ILE A 285 7.63 14.73 9.95
C ILE A 285 7.01 14.34 11.30
N ASP A 286 6.73 15.31 12.16
CA ASP A 286 6.17 15.07 13.49
C ASP A 286 4.74 14.52 13.44
N THR A 287 3.95 14.96 12.46
CA THR A 287 2.54 14.54 12.30
C THR A 287 2.37 13.23 11.52
N SER A 288 3.27 12.93 10.57
CA SER A 288 3.15 11.78 9.67
C SER A 288 4.11 10.64 9.98
N GLY A 289 5.19 10.93 10.73
CA GLY A 289 6.16 9.94 11.20
C GLY A 289 5.70 9.20 12.45
N ALA A 290 6.55 8.29 12.92
CA ALA A 290 6.37 7.63 14.22
C ALA A 290 7.67 7.71 15.03
N LYS A 291 7.59 7.72 16.37
CA LYS A 291 8.80 7.73 17.21
C LYS A 291 9.46 6.36 17.37
N LEU A 292 8.70 5.27 17.15
CA LEU A 292 9.11 3.89 17.38
C LEU A 292 8.82 3.03 16.14
N GLY A 293 9.44 1.85 16.10
CA GLY A 293 9.31 0.93 14.97
C GLY A 293 10.04 1.42 13.72
N TRP A 294 9.87 0.73 12.60
CA TRP A 294 10.64 1.05 11.38
C TRP A 294 10.31 2.43 10.78
N TRP A 295 9.08 2.90 11.03
CA TRP A 295 8.61 4.21 10.56
C TRP A 295 9.25 5.40 11.28
N SER A 296 10.10 5.18 12.30
CA SER A 296 10.96 6.23 12.85
C SER A 296 12.01 6.75 11.87
N ASN A 297 12.24 6.04 10.77
CA ASN A 297 13.09 6.47 9.68
C ASN A 297 12.36 7.38 8.67
N PHE A 298 11.10 7.73 8.91
CA PHE A 298 10.34 8.66 8.06
C PHE A 298 11.10 9.95 7.68
N PRO A 299 11.81 10.64 8.59
CA PRO A 299 12.59 11.85 8.24
C PRO A 299 13.64 11.58 7.15
N VAL A 300 14.25 10.39 7.17
CA VAL A 300 15.24 9.98 6.16
C VAL A 300 14.56 9.80 4.81
N TYR A 301 13.41 9.12 4.78
CA TYR A 301 12.72 8.77 3.55
C TYR A 301 12.16 10.00 2.81
N ILE A 302 11.54 10.94 3.52
CA ILE A 302 11.01 12.14 2.87
C ILE A 302 12.13 13.02 2.31
N ARG A 303 13.24 13.19 3.04
CA ARG A 303 14.39 13.97 2.57
C ARG A 303 15.09 13.30 1.39
N SER A 304 15.27 11.98 1.42
CA SER A 304 15.81 11.24 0.27
C SER A 304 14.90 11.31 -0.97
N LEU A 305 13.58 11.33 -0.79
CA LEU A 305 12.62 11.50 -1.90
C LEU A 305 12.71 12.91 -2.51
N LEU A 306 12.71 13.95 -1.66
CA LEU A 306 12.85 15.33 -2.12
C LEU A 306 14.18 15.56 -2.83
N ARG A 307 15.27 14.94 -2.34
CA ARG A 307 16.58 14.95 -3.01
C ARG A 307 16.57 14.25 -4.36
N ALA A 308 15.82 13.16 -4.51
CA ALA A 308 15.65 12.49 -5.79
C ALA A 308 14.91 13.37 -6.81
N TRP A 309 13.88 14.11 -6.38
CA TRP A 309 13.08 14.94 -7.28
C TRP A 309 13.69 16.29 -7.63
N TYR A 310 14.38 16.95 -6.69
CA TYR A 310 14.82 18.34 -6.86
C TYR A 310 16.34 18.52 -6.78
N GLY A 311 17.11 17.45 -6.56
CA GLY A 311 18.57 17.51 -6.57
C GLY A 311 19.12 18.53 -5.59
N GLU A 312 20.03 19.38 -6.06
CA GLU A 312 20.67 20.42 -5.24
C GLU A 312 19.70 21.47 -4.68
N ALA A 313 18.55 21.69 -5.34
CA ALA A 313 17.54 22.61 -4.82
C ALA A 313 16.92 22.10 -3.52
N ALA A 314 16.82 20.77 -3.35
CA ALA A 314 16.46 20.16 -2.07
C ALA A 314 17.66 20.20 -1.11
N ASN A 315 17.86 21.38 -0.52
CA ASN A 315 18.86 21.65 0.51
C ASN A 315 18.20 22.11 1.82
N GLU A 316 18.99 22.09 2.90
CA GLU A 316 18.53 22.42 4.24
C GLU A 316 18.65 23.92 4.57
N GLU A 317 19.12 24.77 3.65
CA GLU A 317 19.40 26.19 3.94
C GLU A 317 18.14 26.94 4.37
N ASP A 318 17.01 26.63 3.73
CA ASP A 318 15.70 27.20 4.05
C ASP A 318 14.91 26.36 5.08
N GLY A 319 15.51 25.33 5.66
CA GLY A 319 14.88 24.42 6.64
C GLY A 319 13.68 23.63 6.10
N ASN A 320 13.45 23.62 4.79
CA ASN A 320 12.27 22.98 4.19
C ASN A 320 12.61 21.95 3.09
N CYS A 321 13.85 21.86 2.60
CA CYS A 321 14.25 20.83 1.62
C CYS A 321 13.30 20.72 0.40
N CYS A 322 12.84 21.85 -0.16
CA CYS A 322 11.79 21.92 -1.20
C CYS A 322 10.40 21.36 -0.83
N TYR A 323 10.14 21.00 0.43
CA TYR A 323 8.83 20.52 0.90
C TYR A 323 7.67 21.46 0.53
N ARG A 324 7.93 22.77 0.51
CA ARG A 324 6.95 23.81 0.14
C ARG A 324 6.47 23.70 -1.31
N TRP A 325 7.23 23.03 -2.17
CA TRP A 325 6.87 22.77 -3.56
C TRP A 325 5.92 21.60 -3.75
N LEU A 326 5.78 20.72 -2.75
CA LEU A 326 4.81 19.63 -2.82
C LEU A 326 3.38 20.21 -2.76
N PRO A 327 2.47 19.79 -3.66
CA PRO A 327 1.07 20.18 -3.58
C PRO A 327 0.46 19.65 -2.28
N LYS A 328 -0.42 20.45 -1.69
CA LYS A 328 -1.07 20.14 -0.42
C LYS A 328 -2.54 19.82 -0.68
N ILE A 329 -3.01 18.64 -0.28
CA ILE A 329 -4.42 18.25 -0.51
C ILE A 329 -5.36 19.06 0.37
N ILE A 330 -6.52 19.45 -0.17
CA ILE A 330 -7.52 20.27 0.54
C ILE A 330 -8.76 19.47 0.94
N GLY A 331 -8.73 18.15 0.77
CA GLY A 331 -9.85 17.26 1.05
C GLY A 331 -9.75 15.95 0.27
N ASP A 332 -10.89 15.28 0.13
CA ASP A 332 -10.99 14.06 -0.66
C ASP A 332 -10.93 14.37 -2.16
N HIS A 333 -9.95 13.78 -2.84
CA HIS A 333 -9.81 13.83 -4.30
C HIS A 333 -9.92 12.43 -4.91
N SER A 334 -10.65 11.52 -4.26
CA SER A 334 -10.97 10.21 -4.80
C SER A 334 -11.74 10.30 -6.13
N HIS A 335 -11.82 9.18 -6.85
CA HIS A 335 -12.46 9.09 -8.17
C HIS A 335 -13.90 9.63 -8.18
N LEU A 336 -14.72 9.28 -7.19
CA LEU A 336 -16.12 9.74 -7.12
C LEU A 336 -16.21 11.23 -6.84
N THR A 337 -15.44 11.72 -5.86
CA THR A 337 -15.42 13.14 -5.49
C THR A 337 -14.91 14.00 -6.65
N THR A 338 -13.86 13.55 -7.35
CA THR A 338 -13.37 14.19 -8.58
C THR A 338 -14.44 14.22 -9.67
N SER A 339 -15.22 13.15 -9.83
CA SER A 339 -16.32 13.10 -10.80
C SER A 339 -17.46 14.06 -10.46
N TYR A 340 -17.77 14.27 -9.18
CA TYR A 340 -18.71 15.32 -8.76
C TYR A 340 -18.15 16.72 -9.02
N PHE A 341 -16.87 16.95 -8.77
CA PHE A 341 -16.23 18.23 -9.13
C PHE A 341 -16.20 18.50 -10.63
N MET A 342 -16.09 17.47 -11.47
CA MET A 342 -16.29 17.61 -12.91
C MET A 342 -17.73 18.06 -13.24
N LEU A 343 -18.74 17.44 -12.64
CA LEU A 343 -20.15 17.83 -12.83
C LEU A 343 -20.41 19.29 -12.43
N ASP A 344 -19.75 19.76 -11.36
CA ASP A 344 -19.79 21.16 -10.91
C ASP A 344 -18.98 22.12 -11.80
N GLY A 345 -18.29 21.63 -12.84
CA GLY A 345 -17.40 22.43 -13.69
C GLY A 345 -16.11 22.90 -13.02
N LYS A 346 -15.72 22.29 -11.88
CA LYS A 346 -14.50 22.64 -11.12
C LYS A 346 -13.24 21.95 -11.66
N VAL A 347 -13.40 20.89 -12.46
CA VAL A 347 -12.29 20.20 -13.13
C VAL A 347 -12.33 20.54 -14.62
N ARG A 348 -11.26 21.14 -15.13
CA ARG A 348 -11.17 21.58 -16.54
C ARG A 348 -10.50 20.55 -17.45
N GLY A 349 -9.51 19.84 -16.94
CA GLY A 349 -8.65 18.94 -17.71
C GLY A 349 -8.51 17.59 -17.02
N TYR A 350 -8.37 16.53 -17.81
CA TYR A 350 -8.24 15.18 -17.26
C TYR A 350 -7.27 14.31 -18.06
N PHE A 351 -6.32 13.69 -17.38
CA PHE A 351 -5.41 12.69 -17.95
C PHE A 351 -5.90 11.29 -17.58
N LEU A 352 -5.93 10.40 -18.56
CA LEU A 352 -6.32 9.00 -18.40
C LEU A 352 -5.27 8.08 -19.01
N PHE A 353 -4.50 7.42 -18.16
CA PHE A 353 -3.48 6.46 -18.55
C PHE A 353 -3.98 5.03 -18.30
N GLY A 354 -4.37 4.32 -19.37
CA GLY A 354 -4.81 2.93 -19.29
C GLY A 354 -6.03 2.70 -18.38
N GLN A 355 -6.94 3.68 -18.33
CA GLN A 355 -8.14 3.66 -17.50
C GLN A 355 -9.38 3.96 -18.34
N ASN A 356 -10.50 3.33 -17.99
CA ASN A 356 -11.76 3.46 -18.71
C ASN A 356 -12.95 3.76 -17.78
N PRO A 357 -12.99 4.93 -17.12
CA PRO A 357 -14.03 5.25 -16.14
C PRO A 357 -15.45 5.29 -16.73
N ALA A 358 -15.62 5.58 -18.03
CA ALA A 358 -16.92 5.55 -18.68
C ALA A 358 -17.57 4.14 -18.70
N ALA A 359 -16.78 3.09 -18.50
CA ALA A 359 -17.25 1.71 -18.34
C ALA A 359 -17.05 1.17 -16.91
N GLY A 360 -15.89 1.44 -16.30
CA GLY A 360 -15.49 0.85 -15.02
C GLY A 360 -15.91 1.61 -13.75
N SER A 361 -16.44 2.84 -13.87
CA SER A 361 -16.95 3.59 -12.72
C SER A 361 -18.23 2.97 -12.17
N THR A 362 -18.47 3.11 -10.86
CA THR A 362 -19.66 2.55 -10.19
C THR A 362 -20.97 3.09 -10.76
N ASN A 363 -20.97 4.32 -11.25
CA ASN A 363 -22.08 4.92 -11.99
C ASN A 363 -21.57 5.45 -13.35
N SER A 364 -21.54 4.56 -14.33
CA SER A 364 -21.06 4.87 -15.68
C SER A 364 -21.84 5.97 -16.39
N ARG A 365 -23.15 6.12 -16.11
CA ARG A 365 -23.97 7.20 -16.65
C ARG A 365 -23.51 8.55 -16.10
N MET A 366 -23.44 8.67 -14.78
CA MET A 366 -22.95 9.89 -14.12
C MET A 366 -21.54 10.24 -14.60
N GLN A 367 -20.66 9.24 -14.71
CA GLN A 367 -19.31 9.46 -15.20
C GLN A 367 -19.29 10.08 -16.60
N ARG A 368 -20.11 9.58 -17.52
CA ARG A 368 -20.18 10.11 -18.89
C ARG A 368 -20.69 11.56 -18.90
N GLU A 369 -21.66 11.90 -18.06
CA GLU A 369 -22.11 13.29 -17.90
C GLU A 369 -20.99 14.19 -17.33
N ALA A 370 -20.22 13.67 -16.37
CA ALA A 370 -19.08 14.39 -15.80
C ALA A 370 -18.02 14.70 -16.88
N LEU A 371 -17.71 13.74 -17.74
CA LEU A 371 -16.74 13.91 -18.82
C LEU A 371 -17.14 14.99 -19.85
N LYS A 372 -18.44 15.25 -20.05
CA LYS A 372 -18.93 16.33 -20.93
C LYS A 372 -18.64 17.73 -20.40
N GLN A 373 -18.38 17.86 -19.10
CA GLN A 373 -18.12 19.16 -18.47
C GLN A 373 -16.66 19.61 -18.56
N LEU A 374 -15.76 18.70 -18.93
CA LEU A 374 -14.34 19.00 -19.14
C LEU A 374 -14.16 19.98 -20.32
N ASP A 375 -13.09 20.76 -20.27
CA ASP A 375 -12.63 21.55 -21.41
C ASP A 375 -11.76 20.68 -22.32
N TRP A 376 -10.89 19.85 -21.75
CA TRP A 376 -10.06 18.90 -22.50
C TRP A 376 -9.81 17.59 -21.73
N MET A 377 -9.49 16.54 -22.47
CA MET A 377 -9.13 15.23 -21.93
C MET A 377 -8.05 14.57 -22.78
N VAL A 378 -7.02 14.03 -22.13
CA VAL A 378 -5.97 13.24 -22.78
C VAL A 378 -6.12 11.78 -22.37
N VAL A 379 -6.38 10.93 -23.35
CA VAL A 379 -6.50 9.48 -23.19
C VAL A 379 -5.28 8.80 -23.78
N ARG A 380 -4.61 7.99 -22.97
CA ARG A 380 -3.47 7.15 -23.33
C ARG A 380 -3.88 5.70 -23.15
N ASP A 381 -4.16 5.01 -24.25
CA ASP A 381 -4.62 3.62 -24.23
C ASP A 381 -4.14 2.87 -25.48
N LEU A 382 -4.24 1.54 -25.47
CA LEU A 382 -3.88 0.66 -26.58
C LEU A 382 -4.88 0.78 -27.74
N TYR A 383 -6.14 1.05 -27.40
CA TYR A 383 -7.25 1.12 -28.35
C TYR A 383 -8.15 2.31 -28.02
N GLU A 384 -9.05 2.64 -28.93
CA GLU A 384 -10.14 3.56 -28.59
C GLU A 384 -11.09 2.89 -27.59
N VAL A 385 -11.13 3.42 -26.37
CA VAL A 385 -12.00 2.95 -25.28
C VAL A 385 -13.28 3.80 -25.18
N GLU A 386 -14.29 3.30 -24.47
CA GLU A 386 -15.57 4.00 -24.26
C GLU A 386 -15.39 5.39 -23.66
N THR A 387 -14.34 5.58 -22.85
CA THR A 387 -14.01 6.89 -22.29
C THR A 387 -13.48 7.85 -23.34
N ALA A 388 -12.72 7.40 -24.35
CA ALA A 388 -12.28 8.26 -25.45
C ALA A 388 -13.42 8.57 -26.42
N ALA A 389 -14.36 7.63 -26.59
CA ALA A 389 -15.44 7.73 -27.57
C ALA A 389 -16.77 8.30 -27.01
N PHE A 390 -16.83 8.62 -25.72
CA PHE A 390 -18.08 8.99 -25.02
C PHE A 390 -18.87 10.14 -25.67
N TRP A 391 -18.18 11.00 -26.43
CA TRP A 391 -18.73 12.20 -27.04
C TRP A 391 -19.42 11.95 -28.39
N TYR A 392 -19.26 10.77 -28.99
CA TYR A 392 -19.89 10.43 -30.27
C TYR A 392 -20.44 9.00 -30.35
N LYS A 393 -20.06 8.10 -29.43
CA LYS A 393 -20.62 6.76 -29.29
C LYS A 393 -21.42 6.65 -28.00
N GLY A 394 -22.67 6.18 -28.12
CA GLY A 394 -23.50 5.83 -26.97
C GLY A 394 -22.96 4.62 -26.19
N PRO A 395 -23.39 4.43 -24.93
CA PRO A 395 -22.89 3.37 -24.04
C PRO A 395 -23.22 1.93 -24.49
N GLY A 396 -24.06 1.73 -25.51
CA GLY A 396 -24.33 0.41 -26.05
C GLY A 396 -25.20 0.41 -27.32
N PRO A 397 -25.44 -0.77 -27.92
CA PRO A 397 -26.19 -0.89 -29.18
C PRO A 397 -27.66 -0.45 -29.08
N HIS A 398 -28.18 -0.30 -27.86
CA HIS A 398 -29.56 0.13 -27.58
C HIS A 398 -29.66 1.48 -26.88
N SER A 399 -28.55 2.23 -26.80
CA SER A 399 -28.55 3.56 -26.21
C SER A 399 -28.91 4.63 -27.23
N ASP A 400 -29.48 5.74 -26.75
CA ASP A 400 -29.72 6.92 -27.57
C ASP A 400 -28.44 7.40 -28.26
N SER A 401 -28.58 7.92 -29.47
CA SER A 401 -27.47 8.55 -30.19
C SER A 401 -26.94 9.75 -29.40
N VAL A 402 -25.63 9.84 -29.25
CA VAL A 402 -24.97 11.02 -28.69
C VAL A 402 -24.89 12.08 -29.79
N ASP A 403 -25.22 13.34 -29.48
CA ASP A 403 -24.99 14.48 -30.38
C ASP A 403 -23.65 15.15 -30.02
N PRO A 404 -22.60 14.94 -30.84
CA PRO A 404 -21.28 15.55 -30.60
C PRO A 404 -21.32 17.08 -30.52
N ALA A 405 -22.26 17.74 -31.21
CA ALA A 405 -22.34 19.20 -31.24
C ALA A 405 -22.69 19.80 -29.86
N THR A 406 -23.22 18.99 -28.94
CA THR A 406 -23.58 19.41 -27.58
C THR A 406 -22.47 19.20 -26.55
N ILE A 407 -21.34 18.60 -26.95
CA ILE A 407 -20.26 18.22 -26.04
C ILE A 407 -19.03 19.07 -26.34
N LYS A 408 -18.61 19.87 -25.36
CA LYS A 408 -17.51 20.83 -25.51
C LYS A 408 -16.11 20.24 -25.33
N THR A 409 -16.02 19.05 -24.74
CA THR A 409 -14.74 18.45 -24.34
C THR A 409 -13.85 18.15 -25.55
N GLU A 410 -12.67 18.75 -25.61
CA GLU A 410 -11.64 18.40 -26.59
C GLU A 410 -10.94 17.10 -26.17
N VAL A 411 -10.95 16.08 -27.02
CA VAL A 411 -10.39 14.75 -26.69
C VAL A 411 -9.16 14.43 -27.51
N PHE A 412 -8.03 14.22 -26.82
CA PHE A 412 -6.78 13.74 -27.40
C PHE A 412 -6.63 12.25 -27.10
N LEU A 413 -6.82 11.39 -28.09
CA LEU A 413 -6.49 9.96 -27.98
C LEU A 413 -5.07 9.72 -28.52
N LEU A 414 -4.15 9.34 -27.63
CA LEU A 414 -2.76 9.11 -27.94
C LEU A 414 -2.43 7.62 -27.76
N PRO A 415 -2.04 6.90 -28.83
CA PRO A 415 -1.84 5.46 -28.75
C PRO A 415 -0.65 5.09 -27.86
N ALA A 416 -0.87 4.19 -26.90
CA ALA A 416 0.13 3.71 -25.96
C ALA A 416 0.77 2.40 -26.42
N ALA A 417 2.04 2.18 -26.07
CA ALA A 417 2.72 0.90 -26.27
C ALA A 417 2.22 -0.16 -25.26
N ALA A 418 1.99 -1.38 -25.73
CA ALA A 418 1.66 -2.55 -24.93
C ALA A 418 2.84 -2.98 -24.03
N SER A 419 2.59 -3.91 -23.12
CA SER A 419 3.62 -4.37 -22.16
C SER A 419 4.81 -5.08 -22.80
N THR A 420 4.67 -5.64 -24.00
CA THR A 420 5.76 -6.29 -24.76
C THR A 420 6.53 -5.32 -25.64
N GLU A 421 6.03 -4.09 -25.79
CA GLU A 421 6.55 -3.07 -26.71
C GLU A 421 7.37 -1.99 -25.98
N LYS A 422 7.59 -2.19 -24.68
CA LYS A 422 8.36 -1.30 -23.80
C LYS A 422 9.06 -2.11 -22.73
N GLU A 423 10.17 -1.58 -22.24
CA GLU A 423 10.87 -2.15 -21.09
C GLU A 423 10.45 -1.47 -19.79
N GLY A 424 10.75 -2.12 -18.67
CA GLY A 424 10.50 -1.59 -17.33
C GLY A 424 10.19 -2.70 -16.34
N SER A 425 9.72 -2.33 -15.15
CA SER A 425 9.33 -3.30 -14.13
C SER A 425 7.85 -3.22 -13.79
N PHE A 426 7.31 -4.33 -13.30
CA PHE A 426 5.99 -4.37 -12.68
C PHE A 426 6.05 -5.12 -11.36
N THR A 427 5.10 -4.85 -10.47
CA THR A 427 5.06 -5.44 -9.13
C THR A 427 3.77 -6.23 -8.95
N ASN A 428 3.90 -7.53 -8.72
CA ASN A 428 2.74 -8.42 -8.61
C ASN A 428 2.15 -8.46 -7.19
N THR A 429 1.11 -9.28 -6.99
CA THR A 429 0.40 -9.46 -5.70
C THR A 429 1.27 -9.93 -4.53
N GLN A 430 2.48 -10.44 -4.79
CA GLN A 430 3.43 -10.91 -3.77
C GLN A 430 4.53 -9.87 -3.48
N ARG A 431 4.34 -8.62 -3.92
CA ARG A 431 5.36 -7.53 -3.87
C ARG A 431 6.59 -7.83 -4.72
N LEU A 432 6.52 -8.84 -5.59
CA LEU A 432 7.65 -9.25 -6.43
C LEU A 432 7.75 -8.33 -7.64
N ILE A 433 8.82 -7.53 -7.63
CA ILE A 433 9.23 -6.62 -8.70
C ILE A 433 9.96 -7.44 -9.76
N GLN A 434 9.49 -7.36 -11.00
CA GLN A 434 10.07 -8.07 -12.13
C GLN A 434 10.26 -7.16 -13.31
N TRP A 435 11.49 -7.10 -13.81
CA TRP A 435 11.85 -6.42 -15.05
C TRP A 435 11.30 -7.17 -16.25
N ARG A 436 11.01 -6.45 -17.34
CA ARG A 436 10.64 -6.98 -18.65
C ARG A 436 11.39 -6.15 -19.68
N ASP A 437 12.02 -6.84 -20.62
CA ASP A 437 12.68 -6.22 -21.75
C ASP A 437 11.68 -6.01 -22.88
N LYS A 438 11.93 -4.99 -23.69
CA LYS A 438 11.15 -4.74 -24.89
C LYS A 438 11.42 -5.85 -25.91
N ALA A 439 10.35 -6.38 -26.51
CA ALA A 439 10.45 -7.45 -27.51
C ALA A 439 10.36 -6.91 -28.95
N VAL A 440 9.61 -5.83 -29.16
CA VAL A 440 9.36 -5.23 -30.47
C VAL A 440 9.02 -3.75 -30.31
N ASP A 441 9.23 -2.95 -31.35
CA ASP A 441 8.69 -1.60 -31.39
C ASP A 441 7.17 -1.61 -31.41
N PRO A 442 6.50 -0.65 -30.75
CA PRO A 442 5.07 -0.47 -30.90
C PRO A 442 4.73 -0.08 -32.35
N SER A 443 3.50 -0.33 -32.80
CA SER A 443 3.09 0.00 -34.16
C SER A 443 2.86 1.51 -34.38
N GLY A 444 3.10 2.01 -35.60
CA GLY A 444 2.78 3.38 -36.01
C GLY A 444 3.36 4.47 -35.09
N ASP A 445 2.52 5.40 -34.63
CA ASP A 445 2.95 6.48 -33.75
C ASP A 445 2.80 6.17 -32.26
N ALA A 446 2.49 4.93 -31.90
CA ALA A 446 2.42 4.54 -30.50
C ALA A 446 3.79 4.70 -29.81
N ARG A 447 3.75 5.09 -28.53
CA ARG A 447 4.93 5.31 -27.67
C ARG A 447 4.68 4.76 -26.28
N SER A 448 5.76 4.44 -25.56
CA SER A 448 5.68 4.02 -24.15
C SER A 448 5.10 5.14 -23.28
N ASP A 449 4.55 4.80 -22.11
CA ASP A 449 4.07 5.81 -21.14
C ASP A 449 5.24 6.60 -20.55
N LEU A 450 6.38 5.93 -20.40
CA LEU A 450 7.62 6.57 -19.95
C LEU A 450 8.07 7.65 -20.94
N TRP A 451 8.09 7.35 -22.24
CA TRP A 451 8.36 8.32 -23.31
C TRP A 451 7.42 9.52 -23.21
N PHE A 452 6.11 9.27 -23.09
CA PHE A 452 5.11 10.34 -23.05
C PHE A 452 5.33 11.29 -21.86
N VAL A 453 5.46 10.73 -20.65
CA VAL A 453 5.64 11.53 -19.43
C VAL A 453 6.97 12.28 -19.47
N TYR A 454 8.05 11.61 -19.91
CA TYR A 454 9.37 12.21 -20.03
C TYR A 454 9.37 13.42 -20.97
N HIS A 455 8.86 13.27 -22.20
CA HIS A 455 8.85 14.36 -23.19
C HIS A 455 7.86 15.48 -22.82
N LEU A 456 6.74 15.15 -22.17
CA LEU A 456 5.85 16.16 -21.59
C LEU A 456 6.58 16.99 -20.53
N GLY A 457 7.34 16.35 -19.64
CA GLY A 457 8.17 17.01 -18.63
C GLY A 457 9.20 17.96 -19.25
N LYS A 458 9.95 17.53 -20.27
CA LYS A 458 10.93 18.38 -20.98
C LYS A 458 10.28 19.62 -21.61
N ARG A 459 9.13 19.44 -22.27
CA ARG A 459 8.38 20.56 -22.88
C ARG A 459 7.83 21.54 -21.84
N LEU A 460 7.37 21.05 -20.70
CA LEU A 460 6.94 21.92 -19.59
C LEU A 460 8.14 22.70 -19.02
N LYS A 461 9.29 22.05 -18.80
CA LYS A 461 10.51 22.75 -18.35
C LYS A 461 10.92 23.86 -19.33
N GLU A 462 10.88 23.59 -20.63
CA GLU A 462 11.16 24.58 -21.68
C GLU A 462 10.16 25.75 -21.65
N LEU A 463 8.86 25.44 -21.58
CA LEU A 463 7.79 26.44 -21.51
C LEU A 463 7.96 27.38 -20.30
N TYR A 464 8.36 26.84 -19.16
CA TYR A 464 8.52 27.58 -17.91
C TYR A 464 9.95 28.14 -17.69
N ALA A 465 10.91 27.89 -18.58
CA ALA A 465 12.32 28.24 -18.36
C ALA A 465 12.55 29.74 -18.06
N GLY A 466 11.77 30.62 -18.68
CA GLY A 466 11.83 32.07 -18.47
C GLY A 466 10.92 32.61 -17.35
N SER A 467 10.12 31.75 -16.71
CA SER A 467 9.17 32.21 -15.68
C SER A 467 9.89 32.66 -14.41
N ARG A 468 9.36 33.70 -13.78
CA ARG A 468 9.78 34.21 -12.46
C ARG A 468 8.74 33.99 -11.38
N ALA A 469 7.63 33.31 -11.70
CA ALA A 469 6.57 33.07 -10.74
C ALA A 469 7.02 31.97 -9.76
N PRO A 470 6.93 32.18 -8.43
CA PRO A 470 7.35 31.18 -7.44
C PRO A 470 6.70 29.80 -7.63
N LYS A 471 5.44 29.77 -8.08
CA LYS A 471 4.69 28.53 -8.35
C LYS A 471 5.26 27.67 -9.49
N ASP A 472 6.09 28.24 -10.36
CA ASP A 472 6.69 27.53 -11.50
C ASP A 472 8.07 26.95 -11.15
N GLY A 473 8.66 27.38 -10.03
CA GLY A 473 9.93 26.90 -9.50
C GLY A 473 10.04 25.36 -9.38
N PRO A 474 9.01 24.63 -8.90
CA PRO A 474 9.06 23.18 -8.82
C PRO A 474 9.30 22.50 -10.18
N ILE A 475 8.69 23.01 -11.26
CA ILE A 475 8.87 22.48 -12.62
C ILE A 475 10.30 22.76 -13.10
N GLN A 476 10.78 23.98 -12.87
CA GLN A 476 12.13 24.40 -13.25
C GLN A 476 13.21 23.57 -12.54
N ALA A 477 13.03 23.28 -11.25
CA ALA A 477 14.01 22.58 -10.41
C ALA A 477 13.99 21.05 -10.52
N LEU A 478 12.92 20.45 -11.07
CA LEU A 478 12.75 19.00 -11.12
C LEU A 478 13.90 18.31 -11.88
N LEU A 479 14.61 17.36 -11.26
CA LEU A 479 15.61 16.55 -11.95
C LEU A 479 14.93 15.68 -13.00
N TRP A 480 15.42 15.69 -14.24
CA TRP A 480 14.73 15.03 -15.36
C TRP A 480 15.71 14.46 -16.38
N ASP A 481 16.79 13.87 -15.87
CA ASP A 481 18.00 13.48 -16.64
C ASP A 481 17.97 11.99 -17.04
N TYR A 482 16.87 11.54 -17.65
CA TYR A 482 16.64 10.14 -18.02
C TYR A 482 16.95 9.82 -19.49
N GLU A 483 17.59 10.72 -20.23
CA GLU A 483 18.02 10.48 -21.62
C GLU A 483 18.83 9.18 -21.73
N ARG A 484 18.68 8.41 -22.81
CA ARG A 484 19.66 7.35 -23.09
C ARG A 484 20.93 7.96 -23.67
N ASP A 485 22.08 7.37 -23.35
CA ASP A 485 23.35 7.75 -23.97
C ASP A 485 23.36 7.34 -25.45
N GLU A 486 22.79 6.17 -25.78
CA GLU A 486 22.61 5.68 -27.13
C GLU A 486 21.18 5.16 -27.34
N PRO A 487 20.58 5.35 -28.54
CA PRO A 487 19.32 4.71 -28.89
C PRO A 487 19.36 3.19 -28.71
N GLU A 488 18.22 2.59 -28.35
CA GLU A 488 18.10 1.14 -28.30
C GLU A 488 18.42 0.52 -29.68
N PRO A 489 19.37 -0.43 -29.78
CA PRO A 489 19.75 -1.03 -31.04
C PRO A 489 18.57 -1.64 -31.79
N GLY A 490 18.36 -1.22 -33.04
CA GLY A 490 17.28 -1.73 -33.90
C GLY A 490 15.90 -1.11 -33.64
N SER A 491 15.76 -0.25 -32.64
CA SER A 491 14.53 0.52 -32.40
C SER A 491 14.41 1.66 -33.41
N ARG A 492 13.22 1.85 -33.97
CA ARG A 492 12.84 3.04 -34.76
C ARG A 492 12.64 4.28 -33.87
N ILE A 493 12.41 4.07 -32.57
CA ILE A 493 12.23 5.13 -31.59
C ILE A 493 13.61 5.44 -31.01
N THR A 494 14.18 6.57 -31.40
CA THR A 494 15.56 6.95 -31.07
C THR A 494 15.68 7.79 -29.80
N ASP A 495 14.56 8.24 -29.25
CA ASP A 495 14.45 9.19 -28.15
C ASP A 495 13.67 8.63 -26.95
N GLU A 496 13.67 7.30 -26.80
CA GLU A 496 13.13 6.62 -25.61
C GLU A 496 14.05 6.83 -24.40
N PRO A 497 13.56 7.35 -23.26
CA PRO A 497 14.35 7.49 -22.04
C PRO A 497 14.79 6.12 -21.46
N ASP A 498 15.82 6.14 -20.62
CA ASP A 498 16.40 4.96 -19.99
C ASP A 498 15.59 4.52 -18.76
N ALA A 499 14.86 3.41 -18.87
CA ALA A 499 14.09 2.87 -17.78
C ALA A 499 14.97 2.38 -16.61
N GLN A 500 16.25 2.05 -16.84
CA GLN A 500 17.18 1.65 -15.79
C GLN A 500 17.66 2.83 -14.95
N LEU A 501 17.77 4.04 -15.53
CA LEU A 501 18.01 5.26 -14.75
C LEU A 501 16.84 5.57 -13.82
N VAL A 502 15.60 5.39 -14.30
CA VAL A 502 14.39 5.51 -13.46
C VAL A 502 14.41 4.47 -12.34
N LEU A 503 14.75 3.21 -12.65
CA LEU A 503 14.88 2.16 -11.62
C LEU A 503 15.99 2.46 -10.62
N LYS A 504 17.11 3.03 -11.06
CA LYS A 504 18.22 3.46 -10.20
C LYS A 504 17.79 4.57 -9.26
N GLU A 505 17.06 5.57 -9.73
CA GLU A 505 16.49 6.62 -8.87
C GLU A 505 15.53 6.03 -7.84
N ILE A 506 14.59 5.18 -8.28
CA ILE A 506 13.63 4.48 -7.41
C ILE A 506 14.37 3.67 -6.33
N ASN A 507 15.42 2.92 -6.70
CA ASN A 507 16.28 2.19 -5.76
C ASN A 507 17.01 3.12 -4.80
N GLY A 508 17.50 4.24 -5.32
CA GLY A 508 18.34 5.21 -4.64
C GLY A 508 19.82 5.10 -4.98
N TYR A 509 20.51 6.21 -4.78
CA TYR A 509 21.93 6.40 -5.10
C TYR A 509 22.58 7.40 -4.14
N TYR A 510 23.91 7.35 -4.05
CA TYR A 510 24.70 8.28 -3.26
C TYR A 510 24.91 9.58 -4.04
N VAL A 511 24.60 10.72 -3.43
CA VAL A 511 24.82 12.06 -4.01
C VAL A 511 26.25 12.55 -3.73
N ARG A 512 26.86 12.07 -2.65
CA ARG A 512 28.28 12.29 -2.31
C ARG A 512 28.87 10.98 -1.79
N PRO A 513 30.20 10.81 -1.79
CA PRO A 513 30.83 9.61 -1.26
C PRO A 513 30.30 9.26 0.14
N PRO A 514 29.96 7.99 0.42
CA PRO A 514 29.55 7.60 1.75
C PRO A 514 30.72 7.85 2.72
N GLU A 515 30.41 8.40 3.89
CA GLU A 515 31.40 8.48 4.97
C GLU A 515 31.88 7.06 5.31
N GLN A 516 33.20 6.86 5.33
CA GLN A 516 33.78 5.57 5.71
C GLN A 516 33.49 5.32 7.20
N THR A 517 32.40 4.63 7.51
CA THR A 517 32.12 4.17 8.86
C THR A 517 32.84 2.84 9.11
N GLY A 518 33.97 2.87 9.81
CA GLY A 518 34.56 1.67 10.40
C GLY A 518 36.03 1.80 10.78
N THR A 519 36.31 1.78 12.08
CA THR A 519 37.51 1.23 12.74
C THR A 519 38.71 0.93 11.82
N GLY A 520 39.49 1.97 11.56
CA GLY A 520 40.80 1.92 10.93
C GLY A 520 41.51 3.20 11.34
N SER A 521 42.74 3.08 11.81
CA SER A 521 43.61 4.12 12.35
C SER A 521 43.33 5.54 11.84
N GLN A 522 43.15 6.48 12.78
CA GLN A 522 43.33 7.91 12.53
C GLN A 522 44.75 8.13 12.00
N GLU A 523 44.91 8.21 10.69
CA GLU A 523 46.04 8.89 10.06
C GLU A 523 45.51 10.17 9.42
N SER A 524 45.75 11.27 10.15
CA SER A 524 45.83 12.66 9.70
C SER A 524 45.12 13.03 8.40
N ALA A 525 43.86 13.45 8.50
CA ALA A 525 43.26 14.33 7.50
C ALA A 525 43.86 15.73 7.69
N GLY A 526 44.78 16.10 6.79
CA GLY A 526 45.28 17.45 6.67
C GLY A 526 44.15 18.45 6.38
N THR A 527 44.35 19.67 6.87
CA THR A 527 43.52 20.84 6.59
C THR A 527 43.60 21.19 5.10
N GLY A 528 42.73 20.59 4.30
CA GLY A 528 42.49 20.96 2.92
C GLY A 528 40.99 21.10 2.71
N GLN A 529 40.51 22.31 2.41
CA GLN A 529 39.21 22.54 1.82
C GLN A 529 39.21 21.90 0.42
N GLY A 530 39.00 20.57 0.34
CA GLY A 530 38.79 19.86 -0.91
C GLY A 530 37.32 19.95 -1.30
N GLU A 531 37.04 20.35 -2.53
CA GLU A 531 35.69 20.30 -3.12
C GLU A 531 35.09 18.90 -2.90
N GLN A 532 33.97 18.81 -2.18
CA GLN A 532 33.28 17.55 -2.00
C GLN A 532 32.79 17.05 -3.37
N GLN A 533 33.20 15.85 -3.77
CA GLN A 533 32.73 15.24 -5.01
C GLN A 533 31.20 15.05 -4.96
N ILE A 534 30.48 15.70 -5.87
CA ILE A 534 29.03 15.54 -6.05
C ILE A 534 28.78 14.61 -7.24
N TYR A 535 27.91 13.63 -7.05
CA TYR A 535 27.47 12.70 -8.07
C TYR A 535 26.11 13.10 -8.65
N THR A 536 25.93 12.85 -9.95
CA THR A 536 24.64 12.91 -10.64
C THR A 536 24.00 11.52 -10.65
N LEU A 537 22.70 11.43 -10.99
CA LEU A 537 22.00 10.14 -11.11
C LEU A 537 22.78 9.14 -11.99
N ARG A 538 23.42 9.59 -13.07
CA ARG A 538 24.16 8.70 -13.99
C ARG A 538 25.41 8.11 -13.37
N ASN A 539 26.29 8.94 -12.81
CA ASN A 539 27.60 8.51 -12.33
C ASN A 539 27.61 8.06 -10.85
N ALA A 540 26.54 8.30 -10.11
CA ALA A 540 26.45 7.95 -8.70
C ALA A 540 26.55 6.46 -8.44
N PRO A 541 27.26 6.02 -7.38
CA PRO A 541 27.12 4.68 -6.85
C PRO A 541 25.68 4.43 -6.39
N HIS A 542 25.18 3.21 -6.62
CA HIS A 542 23.85 2.80 -6.19
C HIS A 542 23.83 2.59 -4.66
N VAL A 543 22.66 2.83 -4.05
CA VAL A 543 22.44 2.44 -2.66
C VAL A 543 22.09 0.94 -2.59
N PRO A 544 22.75 0.14 -1.72
CA PRO A 544 22.51 -1.30 -1.63
C PRO A 544 21.16 -1.69 -0.99
N GLY A 545 20.53 -0.77 -0.26
CA GLY A 545 19.24 -0.96 0.40
C GLY A 545 18.87 0.19 1.35
N PHE A 546 17.62 0.25 1.81
CA PHE A 546 17.12 1.41 2.56
C PHE A 546 17.79 1.67 3.91
N ALA A 547 18.46 0.67 4.50
CA ALA A 547 19.11 0.80 5.80
C ALA A 547 20.29 1.78 5.81
N VAL A 548 20.86 2.10 4.64
CA VAL A 548 21.97 3.05 4.52
C VAL A 548 21.53 4.46 4.10
N LEU A 549 20.23 4.67 3.84
CA LEU A 549 19.72 5.99 3.47
C LEU A 549 19.96 6.99 4.62
N LYS A 550 20.16 8.25 4.25
CA LYS A 550 20.45 9.36 5.16
C LYS A 550 19.58 10.56 4.84
N GLY A 551 19.16 11.26 5.88
CA GLY A 551 18.39 12.51 5.79
C GLY A 551 19.25 13.77 5.66
N ASP A 552 20.56 13.64 5.50
CA ASP A 552 21.53 14.75 5.45
C ASP A 552 21.85 15.24 4.01
N GLY A 553 21.06 14.77 3.03
CA GLY A 553 21.26 15.02 1.61
C GLY A 553 22.34 14.17 0.92
N SER A 554 23.02 13.24 1.63
CA SER A 554 24.04 12.37 1.03
C SER A 554 23.47 11.24 0.17
N THR A 555 22.18 10.95 0.30
CA THR A 555 21.47 9.92 -0.47
C THR A 555 20.18 10.46 -1.07
N ALA A 556 19.86 10.02 -2.28
CA ALA A 556 18.59 10.24 -2.94
C ALA A 556 17.90 8.89 -3.17
N CYS A 557 16.57 8.81 -3.03
CA CYS A 557 15.80 7.58 -3.24
C CYS A 557 14.35 7.89 -3.61
N GLY A 558 13.93 7.46 -4.80
CA GLY A 558 12.58 7.69 -5.32
C GLY A 558 11.50 6.82 -4.68
N SER A 559 11.85 5.69 -4.04
CA SER A 559 10.93 4.92 -3.19
C SER A 559 11.70 4.02 -2.22
N TRP A 560 11.71 4.37 -0.93
CA TRP A 560 12.55 3.69 0.07
C TRP A 560 12.29 2.17 0.15
N ILE A 561 11.04 1.73 0.00
CA ILE A 561 10.68 0.30 0.01
C ILE A 561 11.31 -0.49 -1.13
N TYR A 562 11.57 0.15 -2.28
CA TYR A 562 12.19 -0.50 -3.45
C TYR A 562 13.72 -0.51 -3.34
N SER A 563 14.30 0.24 -2.40
CA SER A 563 15.74 0.30 -2.22
C SER A 563 16.33 -1.09 -1.96
N GLY A 564 17.29 -1.47 -2.79
CA GLY A 564 17.89 -2.80 -2.87
C GLY A 564 17.42 -3.65 -4.05
N VAL A 565 16.49 -3.16 -4.88
CA VAL A 565 16.12 -3.77 -6.18
C VAL A 565 17.24 -3.67 -7.21
N TYR A 566 18.02 -2.59 -7.17
CA TYR A 566 19.14 -2.34 -8.08
C TYR A 566 20.38 -1.87 -7.29
N PRO A 567 20.97 -2.73 -6.44
CA PRO A 567 21.94 -2.35 -5.42
C PRO A 567 23.33 -1.96 -5.94
N ALA A 568 23.66 -2.26 -7.19
CA ALA A 568 24.94 -1.93 -7.82
C ALA A 568 24.78 -1.91 -9.35
N ALA A 569 25.69 -1.22 -10.05
CA ALA A 569 25.74 -1.23 -11.51
C ALA A 569 25.79 -2.67 -12.04
N GLY A 570 24.99 -2.97 -13.06
CA GLY A 570 24.85 -4.32 -13.63
C GLY A 570 24.10 -5.34 -12.77
N ASN A 571 23.69 -5.00 -11.54
CA ASN A 571 22.98 -5.91 -10.63
C ASN A 571 21.50 -5.53 -10.48
N ASN A 572 20.73 -5.52 -11.57
CA ASN A 572 19.28 -5.34 -11.52
C ASN A 572 18.60 -6.64 -11.04
N ARG A 573 18.26 -6.73 -9.75
CA ARG A 573 17.65 -7.95 -9.19
C ARG A 573 16.27 -8.22 -9.76
N ALA A 574 15.53 -7.21 -10.20
CA ALA A 574 14.23 -7.41 -10.86
C ALA A 574 14.35 -8.17 -12.19
N ALA A 575 15.51 -8.13 -12.86
CA ALA A 575 15.78 -8.89 -14.07
C ALA A 575 16.09 -10.37 -13.81
N SER A 576 16.46 -10.74 -12.57
CA SER A 576 16.86 -12.11 -12.27
C SER A 576 15.72 -13.12 -12.43
N ARG A 577 16.05 -14.31 -12.95
CA ARG A 577 15.16 -15.45 -13.21
C ARG A 577 15.71 -16.76 -12.64
N ASN A 578 16.48 -16.70 -11.56
CA ASN A 578 17.02 -17.89 -10.92
C ASN A 578 16.03 -18.45 -9.88
N PRO A 579 15.44 -19.65 -10.10
CA PRO A 579 14.49 -20.27 -9.19
C PRO A 579 15.18 -21.20 -8.16
N GLU A 580 16.45 -20.99 -7.83
CA GLU A 580 17.13 -21.78 -6.81
C GLU A 580 16.68 -21.42 -5.37
N GLY A 581 16.76 -22.41 -4.48
CA GLY A 581 16.43 -22.27 -3.07
C GLY A 581 14.93 -22.42 -2.74
N TYR A 582 14.63 -22.62 -1.46
CA TYR A 582 13.27 -22.88 -0.99
C TYR A 582 12.28 -21.74 -1.26
N THR A 583 12.76 -20.50 -1.16
CA THR A 583 11.97 -19.26 -1.27
C THR A 583 12.20 -18.49 -2.57
N PHE A 584 13.06 -19.01 -3.45
CA PHE A 584 13.39 -18.37 -4.73
C PHE A 584 13.89 -16.92 -4.58
N LEU A 585 14.74 -16.66 -3.57
CA LEU A 585 15.24 -15.31 -3.27
C LEU A 585 15.94 -14.65 -4.47
N GLN A 586 16.51 -15.44 -5.38
CA GLN A 586 17.19 -14.96 -6.59
C GLN A 586 16.25 -14.82 -7.79
N TRP A 587 14.93 -15.01 -7.64
CA TRP A 587 13.95 -14.72 -8.69
C TRP A 587 13.32 -13.35 -8.43
N GLY A 588 13.62 -12.36 -9.27
CA GLY A 588 13.20 -10.97 -9.06
C GLY A 588 13.62 -10.41 -7.68
N TYR A 589 12.91 -9.40 -7.20
CA TYR A 589 13.11 -8.82 -5.87
C TYR A 589 11.77 -8.50 -5.21
N SER A 590 11.56 -8.93 -3.96
CA SER A 590 10.33 -8.61 -3.20
C SER A 590 10.59 -7.51 -2.18
N TRP A 591 9.90 -6.37 -2.26
CA TRP A 591 10.03 -5.36 -1.21
C TRP A 591 9.26 -5.76 0.07
N PRO A 592 9.73 -5.41 1.28
CA PRO A 592 11.00 -4.73 1.56
C PRO A 592 12.16 -5.75 1.68
N ALA A 593 13.37 -5.32 1.33
CA ALA A 593 14.63 -6.05 1.58
C ALA A 593 14.68 -7.52 1.07
N ASN A 594 13.94 -7.83 0.00
CA ASN A 594 13.79 -9.18 -0.57
C ASN A 594 12.99 -10.19 0.28
N ARG A 595 12.27 -9.74 1.33
CA ARG A 595 11.48 -10.58 2.25
C ARG A 595 10.24 -11.15 1.57
N ARG A 596 10.16 -12.49 1.44
CA ARG A 596 9.08 -13.17 0.71
C ARG A 596 7.81 -13.32 1.55
N ILE A 597 7.95 -13.63 2.85
CA ILE A 597 6.83 -13.62 3.80
C ILE A 597 7.04 -12.47 4.80
N LEU A 598 6.09 -11.55 4.87
CA LEU A 598 6.08 -10.47 5.87
C LEU A 598 5.86 -11.04 7.26
N TYR A 599 6.40 -10.36 8.27
CA TYR A 599 6.23 -10.72 9.69
C TYR A 599 6.82 -12.09 10.03
N ASN A 600 7.79 -12.56 9.25
CA ASN A 600 8.29 -13.93 9.33
C ASN A 600 8.97 -14.26 10.66
N ARG A 601 9.37 -13.26 11.46
CA ARG A 601 9.82 -13.44 12.84
C ARG A 601 8.80 -14.17 13.72
N ALA A 602 7.50 -14.02 13.44
CA ALA A 602 6.41 -14.73 14.10
C ALA A 602 6.29 -16.21 13.68
N SER A 603 7.17 -16.71 12.81
CA SER A 603 7.29 -18.16 12.51
C SER A 603 8.11 -18.95 13.53
N ALA A 604 8.79 -18.26 14.42
CA ALA A 604 9.46 -18.82 15.59
C ALA A 604 8.77 -18.33 16.87
N ASP A 605 9.05 -19.00 17.99
CA ASP A 605 8.65 -18.60 19.33
C ASP A 605 9.51 -17.42 19.85
N PRO A 606 9.21 -16.86 21.04
CA PRO A 606 9.96 -15.73 21.59
C PRO A 606 11.46 -16.00 21.74
N GLU A 607 11.85 -17.22 22.12
CA GLU A 607 13.25 -17.66 22.21
C GLU A 607 13.90 -17.89 20.84
N GLY A 608 13.11 -17.80 19.78
CA GLY A 608 13.55 -17.85 18.41
C GLY A 608 13.70 -19.24 17.81
N ARG A 609 13.05 -20.23 18.44
CA ARG A 609 12.93 -21.59 17.92
C ARG A 609 11.70 -21.68 17.02
N PRO A 610 11.78 -22.36 15.86
CA PRO A 610 10.61 -22.56 15.01
C PRO A 610 9.42 -23.15 15.77
N TRP A 611 8.20 -22.70 15.47
CA TRP A 611 7.00 -23.28 16.07
C TRP A 611 6.84 -24.78 15.79
N SER A 612 7.33 -25.22 14.62
CA SER A 612 7.45 -26.63 14.22
C SER A 612 8.63 -26.81 13.28
N GLU A 613 9.26 -27.98 13.31
CA GLU A 613 10.29 -28.34 12.33
C GLU A 613 9.70 -28.46 10.91
N ARG A 614 8.48 -28.97 10.80
CA ARG A 614 7.78 -29.13 9.51
C ARG A 614 7.59 -27.81 8.76
N LYS A 615 7.36 -26.71 9.49
CA LYS A 615 7.13 -25.37 8.92
C LYS A 615 8.20 -24.37 9.32
N LYS A 616 9.41 -24.86 9.64
CA LYS A 616 10.57 -24.03 9.93
C LYS A 616 10.82 -23.04 8.79
N TYR A 617 11.09 -21.79 9.14
CA TYR A 617 11.23 -20.72 8.15
C TYR A 617 12.37 -19.78 8.49
N VAL A 618 12.27 -19.03 9.59
CA VAL A 618 13.39 -18.28 10.19
C VAL A 618 13.57 -18.70 11.65
N TRP A 619 14.79 -18.61 12.16
CA TRP A 619 15.16 -18.98 13.52
C TRP A 619 16.37 -18.18 14.01
N TRP A 620 16.56 -18.15 15.33
CA TRP A 620 17.76 -17.61 15.95
C TRP A 620 18.90 -18.65 15.87
N ASP A 621 20.04 -18.26 15.32
CA ASP A 621 21.26 -19.05 15.32
C ASP A 621 22.14 -18.58 16.49
N GLU A 622 22.20 -19.41 17.54
CA GLU A 622 22.97 -19.10 18.75
C GLU A 622 24.48 -19.04 18.50
N GLU A 623 25.01 -19.79 17.52
CA GLU A 623 26.43 -19.77 17.21
C GLU A 623 26.81 -18.45 16.51
N GLN A 624 25.95 -17.98 15.60
CA GLN A 624 26.19 -16.75 14.84
C GLN A 624 25.60 -15.49 15.51
N GLN A 625 24.88 -15.64 16.62
CA GLN A 625 24.18 -14.55 17.33
C GLN A 625 23.35 -13.67 16.38
N LYS A 626 22.62 -14.30 15.44
CA LYS A 626 21.76 -13.59 14.49
C LYS A 626 20.57 -14.42 14.04
N TRP A 627 19.57 -13.71 13.52
CA TRP A 627 18.47 -14.32 12.78
C TRP A 627 18.97 -14.89 11.45
N THR A 628 18.56 -16.13 11.15
CA THR A 628 18.83 -16.80 9.87
C THR A 628 17.61 -17.59 9.42
N GLY A 629 17.64 -18.10 8.20
CA GLY A 629 16.57 -18.96 7.73
C GLY A 629 16.53 -19.19 6.23
N HIS A 630 15.37 -19.66 5.77
CA HIS A 630 15.06 -19.82 4.35
C HIS A 630 14.68 -18.51 3.66
N ASP A 631 14.35 -17.46 4.43
CA ASP A 631 14.01 -16.11 3.94
C ASP A 631 14.85 -15.06 4.67
N ILE A 632 14.77 -13.82 4.21
CA ILE A 632 15.38 -12.68 4.91
C ILE A 632 14.57 -12.38 6.18
N PRO A 633 15.15 -12.46 7.40
CA PRO A 633 14.41 -12.18 8.63
C PRO A 633 13.90 -10.74 8.70
N ASP A 634 12.71 -10.58 9.27
CA ASP A 634 12.06 -9.28 9.49
C ASP A 634 12.75 -8.42 10.56
#